data_AF-A0A940CLF1-F1
#
_entry.id   AF-A0A940CLF1-F1
#
_cell.length_a   1.000
_cell.length_b   1.000
_cell.length_c   1.000
_cell.angle_alpha   90.00
_cell.angle_beta   90.00
_cell.angle_gamma   90.00
#
_symmetry.space_group_name_H-M   'P 1'
#
loop_
_entity.id
_entity.type
_entity.pdbx_description
1 polymer ?
#
loop_
_entity_poly.entity_id
_entity_poly.type
_entity_poly.pdbx_seq_one_letter_code
_entity_poly.pdbx_strand_id
1 'polypeptide(L)' 'MQINPSEVTKILKEQIKKFGEKAEITEVGQVLSVGDGIARVYGLDNVQAGEMVEFSD' A
#
# COMPACT_ATOMS: atom_id res chain seq x y z
N MET A 1 -10.15 21.30 -29.29
CA MET A 1 -10.00 20.67 -27.97
C MET A 1 -9.23 21.64 -27.08
N GLN A 2 -9.93 22.41 -26.25
CA GLN A 2 -9.30 23.21 -25.20
C GLN A 2 -9.03 22.28 -24.03
N ILE A 3 -7.76 21.93 -23.82
CA ILE A 3 -7.34 21.22 -22.61
C ILE A 3 -7.50 22.23 -21.47
N ASN A 4 -8.52 22.04 -20.64
CA ASN A 4 -8.75 22.88 -19.47
C ASN A 4 -7.64 22.58 -18.44
N PRO A 5 -6.78 23.56 -18.09
CA PRO A 5 -5.68 23.35 -17.14
C PRO A 5 -6.16 22.83 -15.77
N SER A 6 -7.39 23.19 -15.40
CA SER A 6 -8.06 22.78 -14.17
C SER A 6 -8.28 21.26 -14.08
N GLU A 7 -8.56 20.58 -15.20
CA GLU A 7 -8.71 19.11 -15.24
C GLU A 7 -7.37 18.41 -15.11
N VAL A 8 -6.36 18.88 -15.83
CA VAL A 8 -4.99 18.34 -15.74
C VAL A 8 -4.46 18.46 -14.30
N THR A 9 -4.74 19.59 -13.63
CA THR A 9 -4.37 19.81 -12.23
C THR A 9 -5.08 18.86 -11.27
N LYS A 10 -6.36 18.52 -11.52
CA LYS A 10 -7.10 17.53 -10.72
C LYS A 10 -6.53 16.14 -10.88
N ILE A 11 -6.28 15.71 -12.13
CA ILE A 11 -5.73 14.39 -12.45
C ILE A 11 -4.36 14.21 -11.79
N LEU A 12 -3.49 15.23 -11.87
CA LEU A 12 -2.19 15.22 -11.20
C LEU A 12 -2.31 15.11 -9.67
N LYS A 13 -3.24 15.86 -9.05
CA LYS A 13 -3.49 15.76 -7.60
C LYS A 13 -4.02 14.38 -7.18
N GLU A 14 -4.89 13.77 -7.98
CA GLU A 14 -5.39 12.42 -7.73
C GLU A 14 -4.30 11.36 -7.89
N GLN A 15 -3.44 11.49 -8.90
CA GLN A 15 -2.28 10.61 -9.08
C GLN A 15 -1.28 10.73 -7.93
N ILE A 16 -0.98 11.94 -7.45
CA ILE A 16 -0.09 12.15 -6.31
C ILE A 16 -0.67 11.55 -5.03
N LYS A 17 -1.97 11.70 -4.76
CA LYS A 17 -2.63 11.05 -3.60
C LYS A 17 -2.52 9.53 -3.65
N LYS A 18 -2.78 8.92 -4.82
CA LYS A 18 -2.69 7.47 -5.00
C LYS A 18 -1.25 6.94 -5.00
N PHE A 19 -0.28 7.80 -5.31
CA PHE A 19 1.13 7.41 -5.34
C PHE A 19 1.67 7.06 -3.94
N GLY A 20 1.21 7.77 -2.90
CA GLY A 20 1.57 7.46 -1.51
C GLY A 20 0.96 6.15 -1.01
N GLU A 21 -0.33 5.92 -1.25
CA GLU A 21 -1.04 4.72 -0.79
C GLU A 21 -0.44 3.42 -1.33
N LYS A 22 0.03 3.42 -2.59
CA LYS A 22 0.66 2.22 -3.16
C LYS A 22 1.98 1.86 -2.49
N ALA A 23 2.79 2.86 -2.14
CA ALA A 23 4.08 2.65 -1.49
C ALA A 23 3.90 2.13 -0.06
N GLU A 24 2.90 2.62 0.67
CA GLU A 24 2.55 2.12 2.01
C GLU A 24 2.12 0.64 1.97
N ILE A 25 1.30 0.23 0.99
CA ILE A 25 0.83 -1.17 0.89
C ILE A 25 1.98 -2.14 0.57
N THR A 26 3.02 -1.71 -0.15
CA THR A 26 4.21 -2.55 -0.42
C THR A 26 4.98 -2.92 0.85
N GLU A 27 4.93 -2.09 1.89
CA GLU A 27 5.67 -2.29 3.15
C GLU A 27 4.76 -2.65 4.34
N VAL A 28 3.44 -2.53 4.18
CA VAL A 28 2.46 -2.83 5.22
C VAL A 28 1.48 -3.91 4.73
N GLY A 29 1.29 -4.95 5.53
CA GLY A 29 0.35 -6.03 5.25
C GLY A 29 -0.87 -6.01 6.16
N GLN A 30 -1.94 -6.66 5.71
CA GLN A 30 -3.13 -6.93 6.51
C GLN A 30 -3.19 -8.40 6.91
N VAL A 31 -3.37 -8.67 8.21
CA VAL A 31 -3.56 -10.03 8.73
C VAL A 31 -4.93 -10.55 8.31
N LEU A 32 -4.94 -11.66 7.56
CA LEU A 32 -6.15 -12.35 7.14
C LEU A 32 -6.64 -13.35 8.19
N SER A 33 -5.71 -14.04 8.85
CA SER A 33 -6.03 -15.08 9.84
C SER A 33 -4.86 -15.32 10.78
N VAL A 34 -5.16 -15.70 12.03
CA VAL A 34 -4.17 -16.11 13.04
C VAL A 34 -4.61 -17.44 13.64
N GLY A 35 -3.68 -18.40 13.80
CA GLY A 35 -3.92 -19.67 14.48
C GLY A 35 -2.61 -20.37 14.85
N ASP A 36 -2.54 -20.94 16.05
CA ASP A 36 -1.37 -21.67 16.58
C ASP A 36 -0.03 -20.93 16.41
N GLY A 37 -0.04 -19.60 16.59
CA GLY A 37 1.15 -18.76 16.42
C GLY A 37 1.56 -18.50 14.96
N ILE A 38 0.73 -18.89 13.99
CA ILE A 38 0.92 -18.63 12.56
C ILE A 38 -0.09 -17.59 12.09
N ALA A 39 0.40 -16.50 11.51
CA ALA A 39 -0.42 -15.47 10.86
C ALA A 39 -0.31 -15.61 9.34
N ARG A 40 -1.44 -15.47 8.62
CA ARG A 40 -1.45 -15.25 7.16
C ARG A 40 -1.66 -13.78 6.90
N VAL A 41 -0.75 -13.18 6.16
CA VAL A 41 -0.76 -11.74 5.86
C VAL A 41 -0.89 -11.56 4.34
N TYR A 42 -1.68 -10.58 3.93
CA TYR A 42 -1.79 -10.12 2.55
C TYR A 42 -1.10 -8.77 2.40
N GLY A 43 -0.34 -8.57 1.32
CA GLY A 43 0.56 -7.43 1.14
C GLY A 43 1.99 -7.80 1.52
N LEU A 44 2.77 -6.85 2.07
CA LEU A 44 4.21 -7.01 2.33
C LEU A 44 4.97 -7.45 1.07
N ASP A 45 4.66 -6.83 -0.07
CA ASP A 45 5.15 -7.26 -1.38
C ASP A 45 6.68 -7.25 -1.50
N ASN A 46 7.37 -6.45 -0.67
CA ASN A 46 8.83 -6.34 -0.66
C ASN A 46 9.53 -7.16 0.45
N VAL A 47 8.80 -7.94 1.25
CA VAL A 47 9.39 -8.68 2.37
C VAL A 47 10.32 -9.80 1.91
N GLN A 48 11.43 -9.99 2.61
CA GLN A 48 12.39 -11.06 2.35
C GLN A 48 12.08 -12.31 3.16
N ALA A 49 12.46 -13.47 2.63
CA ALA A 49 12.33 -14.72 3.35
C ALA A 49 13.21 -14.70 4.62
N GLY A 50 12.58 -14.88 5.79
CA GLY A 50 13.26 -14.85 7.09
C GLY A 50 13.43 -13.45 7.68
N GLU A 51 12.83 -12.43 7.07
CA GLU A 51 12.75 -11.09 7.64
C GLU A 51 11.81 -11.07 8.86
N MET A 52 12.15 -10.28 9.88
CA MET A 52 11.29 -10.07 11.03
C MET A 52 10.22 -9.04 10.70
N VAL A 53 8.96 -9.41 10.94
CA VAL A 53 7.80 -8.53 10.71
C VAL A 53 7.25 -8.11 12.07
N GLU A 54 7.02 -6.82 12.24
CA GLU A 54 6.39 -6.25 13.43
C GLU A 54 4.87 -6.23 13.25
N PHE A 55 4.14 -6.64 14.29
CA PHE A 55 2.68 -6.55 14.32
C PHE A 55 2.27 -5.29 15.06
N SER A 56 1.26 -4.61 14.55
CA SER A 56 0.58 -3.56 15.31
C SER A 56 -0.21 -4.25 16.43
N ASP A 57 0.06 -3.90 17.69
CA ASP A 57 -0.61 -4.45 18.88
C ASP A 57 -2.15 -4.46 18.79
#